data_AF-A0A940HGF9-F1
#
_entry.id   AF-A0A940HGF9-F1
#
_cell.length_a   1.000
_cell.length_b   1.000
_cell.length_c   1.000
_cell.angle_alpha   90.00
_cell.angle_beta   90.00
_cell.angle_gamma   90.00
#
_symmetry.space_group_name_H-M   'P 1'
#
loop_
_entity.id
_entity.type
_entity.pdbx_description
1 polymer ?
#
loop_
_entity_poly.entity_id
_entity_poly.type
_entity_poly.pdbx_seq_one_letter_code
_entity_poly.pdbx_strand_id
1 'polypeptide(L)'
;MESPAYLFDQFARSRGLSKEAAKTGLMLQAYAAEGVGITDCVKKLHIAKSTAQRIARKLMIDFVDYRPYANLEKKGEPRPEPFFRPDRPAEELPLFRVA
;
A
#
# COMPACT_ATOMS: atom_id res chain seq x y z
N MET A 1 -6.21 15.23 21.28
CA MET A 1 -6.63 14.82 19.92
C MET A 1 -5.36 14.60 19.11
N GLU A 2 -5.11 13.37 18.66
CA GLU A 2 -4.00 13.12 17.71
C GLU A 2 -4.34 13.80 16.38
N SER A 3 -3.42 14.62 15.88
CA SER A 3 -3.62 15.36 14.64
C SER A 3 -3.80 14.39 13.46
N PRO A 4 -4.72 14.64 12.51
CA PRO A 4 -4.88 13.82 11.29
C PRO A 4 -3.57 13.60 10.52
N ALA A 5 -2.64 14.56 10.60
CA ALA A 5 -1.33 14.44 9.99
C ALA A 5 -0.49 13.29 10.57
N TYR A 6 -0.69 12.94 11.85
CA TYR A 6 -0.01 11.87 12.55
C TYR A 6 -0.53 10.49 12.13
N LEU A 7 -1.84 10.38 11.87
CA LEU A 7 -2.48 9.13 11.42
C LEU A 7 -1.93 8.66 10.06
N PHE A 8 -1.82 9.58 9.09
CA PHE A 8 -1.22 9.23 7.79
C PHE A 8 0.25 8.87 7.89
N ASP A 9 1.00 9.53 8.78
CA ASP A 9 2.42 9.22 8.99
C ASP A 9 2.61 7.86 9.66
N GLN A 10 1.77 7.52 10.63
CA GLN A 10 1.80 6.23 11.29
C GLN A 10 1.41 5.09 10.32
N PHE A 11 0.36 5.28 9.53
CA PHE A 11 -0.04 4.34 8.49
C PHE A 11 1.03 4.18 7.41
N ALA A 12 1.65 5.29 6.99
CA ALA A 12 2.76 5.27 6.04
C ALA A 12 3.94 4.48 6.60
N ARG A 13 4.33 4.72 7.86
CA ARG A 13 5.42 4.02 8.54
C ARG A 13 5.16 2.51 8.65
N SER A 14 3.97 2.11 9.09
CA SER A 14 3.62 0.69 9.28
C SER A 14 3.61 -0.10 7.98
N ARG A 15 3.31 0.54 6.84
CA ARG A 15 3.34 -0.07 5.49
C ARG A 15 4.63 0.24 4.72
N GLY A 16 5.60 0.94 5.32
CA GLY A 16 6.82 1.38 4.64
C GLY A 16 6.56 2.21 3.38
N LEU A 17 5.55 3.08 3.41
CA LEU A 17 5.17 4.02 2.36
C LEU A 17 5.63 5.45 2.70
N SER A 18 5.67 6.32 1.70
CA SER A 18 5.69 7.77 1.95
C SER A 18 4.29 8.25 2.35
N LYS A 19 4.21 9.42 3.01
CA LYS A 19 2.94 10.04 3.40
C LYS A 19 1.98 10.22 2.20
N GLU A 20 2.51 10.69 1.08
CA GLU A 20 1.70 10.89 -0.14
C GLU A 20 1.24 9.56 -0.77
N ALA A 21 2.08 8.52 -0.71
CA ALA A 21 1.68 7.19 -1.16
C ALA A 21 0.62 6.56 -0.24
N ALA A 22 0.68 6.84 1.06
CA ALA A 22 -0.35 6.44 2.03
C ALA A 22 -1.70 7.12 1.75
N LYS A 23 -1.72 8.45 1.55
CA LYS A 23 -2.94 9.19 1.17
C LYS A 23 -3.53 8.64 -0.14
N THR A 24 -2.70 8.51 -1.17
CA THR A 24 -3.10 7.92 -2.45
C THR A 24 -3.66 6.52 -2.28
N GLY A 25 -3.02 5.68 -1.46
CA GLY A 25 -3.46 4.32 -1.18
C GLY A 25 -4.83 4.25 -0.51
N LEU A 26 -5.11 5.13 0.44
CA LEU A 26 -6.42 5.22 1.09
C LEU A 26 -7.51 5.69 0.12
N MET A 27 -7.20 6.66 -0.75
CA MET A 27 -8.12 7.07 -1.81
C MET A 27 -8.41 5.93 -2.79
N LEU A 28 -7.37 5.18 -3.19
CA LEU A 28 -7.50 3.99 -4.04
C LEU A 28 -8.37 2.92 -3.39
N GLN A 29 -8.26 2.72 -2.07
CA GLN A 29 -9.09 1.78 -1.33
C GLN A 29 -10.56 2.21 -1.29
N ALA A 30 -10.84 3.50 -1.08
CA ALA A 30 -12.19 4.04 -1.12
C ALA A 30 -12.84 3.84 -2.52
N TYR A 31 -12.12 4.18 -3.58
CA TYR A 31 -12.60 3.98 -4.95
C TYR A 31 -12.82 2.51 -5.30
N ALA A 32 -11.94 1.61 -4.85
CA ALA A 32 -12.12 0.18 -5.04
C ALA A 32 -13.39 -0.33 -4.33
N ALA A 33 -13.68 0.16 -3.12
CA ALA A 33 -14.89 -0.17 -2.37
C ALA A 33 -16.17 0.35 -3.07
N GLU A 34 -16.08 1.47 -3.79
CA GLU A 34 -17.14 2.00 -4.64
C GLU A 34 -17.26 1.28 -6.01
N GLY A 35 -16.40 0.30 -6.29
CA GLY A 35 -16.39 -0.44 -7.56
C GLY A 35 -15.78 0.32 -8.74
N VAL A 36 -15.07 1.42 -8.49
CA VAL A 36 -14.38 2.18 -9.54
C VAL A 36 -13.14 1.42 -9.98
N GLY A 37 -12.91 1.29 -11.29
CA GLY A 37 -11.71 0.65 -11.83
C GLY A 37 -10.42 1.46 -11.60
N ILE A 38 -9.27 0.78 -11.57
CA ILE A 38 -7.96 1.42 -11.39
C ILE A 38 -7.68 2.42 -12.52
N THR A 39 -8.16 2.13 -13.74
CA THR A 39 -7.94 2.99 -14.90
C THR A 39 -8.61 4.35 -14.74
N ASP A 40 -9.78 4.42 -14.10
CA ASP A 40 -10.45 5.68 -13.81
C ASP A 40 -9.89 6.36 -12.56
N CYS A 41 -9.43 5.59 -11.57
CA CYS A 41 -8.71 6.14 -10.43
C CYS A 41 -7.46 6.92 -10.83
N VAL A 42 -6.70 6.38 -11.80
CA VAL A 42 -5.49 7.02 -12.38
C VAL A 42 -5.82 8.39 -12.96
N LYS A 43 -6.96 8.53 -13.65
CA LYS A 43 -7.42 9.82 -14.19
C LYS A 43 -7.85 10.78 -13.07
N LYS A 44 -8.66 10.31 -12.12
CA LYS A 44 -9.18 11.13 -11.01
C LYS A 44 -8.08 11.63 -10.06
N LEU A 45 -7.07 10.80 -9.82
CA LEU A 45 -5.97 11.10 -8.90
C LEU A 45 -4.76 11.73 -9.59
N HIS A 46 -4.79 11.87 -10.92
CA HIS A 46 -3.69 12.41 -11.72
C HIS A 46 -2.32 11.73 -11.43
N ILE A 47 -2.34 10.41 -11.27
CA ILE A 47 -1.13 9.61 -11.01
C ILE A 47 -0.83 8.67 -12.17
N ALA A 48 0.42 8.24 -12.32
CA ALA A 48 0.76 7.21 -13.30
C ALA A 48 0.11 5.85 -12.96
N LYS A 49 -0.31 5.10 -13.99
CA LYS A 49 -0.89 3.76 -13.82
C LYS A 49 0.04 2.78 -13.11
N SER A 50 1.33 2.83 -13.41
CA SER A 50 2.36 2.02 -12.73
C SER A 50 2.45 2.34 -11.23
N THR A 51 2.33 3.61 -10.85
CA THR A 51 2.29 4.04 -9.45
C THR A 51 1.05 3.52 -8.74
N ALA A 52 -0.12 3.65 -9.36
CA ALA A 52 -1.38 3.12 -8.81
C ALA A 52 -1.30 1.60 -8.59
N GLN A 53 -0.83 0.84 -9.60
CA GLN A 53 -0.67 -0.61 -9.49
C GLN A 53 0.34 -1.02 -8.42
N ARG A 54 1.46 -0.28 -8.28
CA ARG A 54 2.45 -0.54 -7.25
C ARG A 54 1.87 -0.34 -5.85
N ILE A 55 1.10 0.73 -5.64
CA ILE A 55 0.44 1.00 -4.36
C ILE A 55 -0.65 -0.04 -4.09
N ALA A 56 -1.50 -0.34 -5.08
CA ALA A 56 -2.54 -1.35 -4.99
C ALA A 56 -1.99 -2.73 -4.62
N ARG A 57 -0.88 -3.15 -5.27
CA ARG A 57 -0.19 -4.40 -4.93
C ARG A 57 0.32 -4.40 -3.49
N LYS A 58 0.97 -3.32 -3.05
CA LYS A 58 1.56 -3.21 -1.71
C LYS A 58 0.50 -3.15 -0.61
N LEU A 59 -0.67 -2.60 -0.90
CA LEU A 59 -1.80 -2.50 0.03
C LEU A 59 -2.84 -3.61 -0.15
N MET A 60 -2.63 -4.52 -1.11
CA MET A 60 -3.55 -5.63 -1.43
C MET A 60 -4.97 -5.16 -1.78
N ILE A 61 -5.04 -4.11 -2.58
CA ILE A 61 -6.31 -3.55 -3.05
C ILE A 61 -6.68 -4.19 -4.39
N ASP A 62 -7.82 -4.87 -4.39
CA ASP A 62 -8.41 -5.46 -5.59
C ASP A 62 -9.34 -4.44 -6.25
N PHE A 63 -9.17 -4.20 -7.54
CA PHE A 63 -10.06 -3.41 -8.39
C PHE A 63 -10.82 -4.32 -9.35
N VAL A 64 -11.94 -3.81 -9.88
CA VAL A 64 -12.77 -4.52 -10.87
C VAL A 64 -11.97 -4.90 -12.13
N ASP A 65 -11.10 -4.00 -12.60
CA ASP A 65 -10.27 -4.17 -13.79
C ASP A 65 -8.81 -4.56 -13.49
N TYR A 66 -8.44 -4.67 -12.21
CA TYR A 66 -7.08 -5.01 -11.79
C TYR A 66 -7.04 -5.69 -10.43
N ARG A 67 -6.69 -6.98 -10.42
CA ARG A 67 -6.53 -7.76 -9.20
C ARG A 67 -5.07 -8.14 -8.98
N PRO A 68 -4.37 -7.54 -7.99
CA PRO A 68 -3.05 -8.00 -7.59
C PRO A 68 -3.06 -9.51 -7.33
N TYR A 69 -2.03 -10.21 -7.79
CA TYR A 69 -1.82 -11.63 -7.52
C TYR A 69 -2.87 -12.61 -8.08
N ALA A 70 -3.78 -12.17 -8.96
CA ALA A 70 -4.71 -13.10 -9.64
C ALA A 70 -4.01 -14.28 -10.34
N ASN A 71 -2.77 -14.07 -10.82
CA ASN A 71 -1.97 -15.14 -11.41
C ASN A 71 -1.49 -16.18 -10.38
N LEU A 72 -1.27 -15.80 -9.12
CA LEU A 72 -0.90 -16.73 -8.05
C LEU A 72 -2.12 -17.58 -7.67
N GLU A 73 -3.29 -16.96 -7.54
CA GLU A 73 -4.56 -17.67 -7.30
C GLU A 73 -4.85 -18.71 -8.38
N LYS A 74 -4.65 -18.35 -9.66
CA LYS A 74 -4.82 -19.28 -10.79
C LYS A 74 -3.88 -20.47 -10.73
N LYS A 75 -2.71 -20.32 -10.11
CA LYS A 75 -1.72 -21.39 -9.92
C LYS A 75 -1.97 -22.20 -8.64
N GLY A 76 -2.94 -21.80 -7.82
CA GLY A 76 -3.17 -22.38 -6.49
C GLY A 76 -2.15 -21.94 -5.45
N GLU A 77 -1.34 -20.92 -5.73
CA GLU A 77 -0.37 -20.37 -4.79
C GLU A 77 -1.07 -19.37 -3.84
N PRO A 78 -0.74 -19.38 -2.54
CA PRO A 78 -1.29 -18.42 -1.60
C PRO A 78 -0.86 -17.00 -1.95
N ARG A 79 -1.72 -16.03 -1.65
CA ARG A 79 -1.34 -14.62 -1.72
C ARG A 79 -0.17 -14.36 -0.75
N PRO A 80 0.76 -13.46 -1.08
CA PRO A 80 1.74 -13.00 -0.12
C PRO A 80 1.06 -12.39 1.10
N GLU A 81 1.74 -12.37 2.24
CA GLU A 81 1.31 -11.64 3.42
C GLU A 81 1.50 -10.12 3.22
N PRO A 82 0.61 -9.26 3.76
CA PRO A 82 0.76 -7.82 3.66
C PRO A 82 2.09 -7.38 4.28
N PHE A 83 2.82 -6.51 3.58
CA PHE A 83 4.08 -6.00 4.11
C PHE A 83 3.82 -5.04 5.26
N PHE A 84 4.34 -5.40 6.43
CA PHE A 84 4.44 -4.52 7.59
C PHE A 84 5.91 -4.21 7.86
N ARG A 85 6.24 -2.92 8.00
CA ARG A 85 7.56 -2.51 8.46
C ARG A 85 7.68 -2.94 9.93
N PRO A 86 8.73 -3.69 10.31
CA PRO A 86 8.95 -4.04 11.71
C PRO A 86 9.17 -2.76 12.53
N ASP A 87 8.47 -2.64 13.65
CA ASP A 87 8.54 -1.49 14.57
C ASP A 87 9.76 -1.58 15.51
N ARG A 88 10.88 -2.09 15.01
CA ARG A 88 12.09 -2.23 15.81
C ARG A 88 12.83 -0.89 15.83
N PRO A 89 13.29 -0.43 17.01
CA PRO A 89 14.17 0.73 17.09
C PRO A 89 15.42 0.47 16.24
N ALA A 90 15.92 1.50 15.56
CA ALA A 90 17.03 1.36 14.61
C ALA A 90 18.26 0.71 15.24
N GLU A 91 18.44 0.90 16.55
CA GLU A 91 19.50 0.35 17.41
C GLU A 91 19.56 -1.19 17.42
N GLU A 92 18.45 -1.88 17.13
CA GLU A 92 18.40 -3.35 17.08
C GLU A 92 18.73 -3.93 15.70
N LEU A 93 18.89 -3.08 14.68
CA LEU A 93 19.28 -3.56 13.35
C LEU A 93 20.74 -4.05 13.39
N PRO A 94 21.07 -5.14 12.68
CA PRO A 94 22.41 -5.73 12.69
C PRO A 94 23.52 -4.78 12.21
N LEU A 95 23.18 -3.65 11.60
CA LEU A 95 24.08 -2.57 11.21
C LEU A 95 24.59 -1.71 12.39
N PHE A 96 23.88 -1.68 13.52
CA PHE A 96 24.20 -0.84 14.69
C PHE A 96 24.65 -1.63 15.92
N ARG A 97 24.70 -2.97 15.83
CA ARG A 97 25.36 -3.79 16.86
C ARG A 97 26.86 -3.56 16.76
N VAL A 98 27.36 -2.59 17.51
CA VAL A 98 28.79 -2.47 17.81
C VAL A 98 29.20 -3.76 18.51
N ALA A 99 30.21 -4.44 17.97
CA ALA A 99 30.81 -5.63 18.56
C ALA A 99 31.44 -5.33 19.92
#